data_AF-A0A9W9YTC8-F1
#
_entry.id   AF-A0A9W9YTC8-F1
#
_cell.length_a   1.000
_cell.length_b   1.000
_cell.length_c   1.000
_cell.angle_alpha   90.00
_cell.angle_beta   90.00
_cell.angle_gamma   90.00
#
_symmetry.space_group_name_H-M   'P 1'
#
loop_
_entity.id
_entity.type
_entity.pdbx_description
1 polymer ?
#
loop_
_entity_poly.entity_id
_entity_poly.type
_entity_poly.pdbx_seq_one_letter_code
_entity_poly.pdbx_strand_id
1 'polypeptide(L)'
;MKDQAIQKDYDLDAFRDIKPFQLPKSKDCDRYNDLPTSGFLNWAACSQPPRYIDMPPPLQRIHTNTTEEVVFFNVQKCYEKVQCRKNKKSKQRVQGATINMRVTTDTPSKVEVYVERLPKAAVLCGDSNGRVPLKPKMENVMYSDNYQRQDQYFSVDLDSVYHNPLTGSPVYKLSTVDSDRRNRFWLVAYVVYANGRKSQPFYSEPFLLKSKRSCKVSPY
;
A
#
# COMPACT_ATOMS: atom_id res chain seq x y z
N MET A 1 23.42 39.75 19.90
CA MET A 1 22.43 39.39 20.93
C MET A 1 21.75 38.11 20.50
N LYS A 2 21.41 37.25 21.46
CA LYS A 2 21.41 35.79 21.38
C LYS A 2 20.26 35.20 20.54
N ASP A 3 20.61 34.29 19.62
CA ASP A 3 19.72 33.26 19.07
C ASP A 3 19.63 32.11 20.09
N GLN A 4 18.42 31.75 20.52
CA GLN A 4 18.15 30.55 21.33
C GLN A 4 17.55 29.46 20.43
N ALA A 5 18.33 28.42 20.17
CA ALA A 5 17.85 27.16 19.63
C ALA A 5 17.21 26.34 20.77
N ILE A 6 15.95 25.92 20.58
CA ILE A 6 15.26 24.99 21.49
C ILE A 6 15.65 23.57 21.08
N GLN A 7 16.53 22.96 21.86
CA GLN A 7 16.87 21.54 21.79
C GLN A 7 15.78 20.75 22.52
N LYS A 8 15.06 19.90 21.79
CA LYS A 8 14.10 18.96 22.38
C LYS A 8 14.83 17.67 22.69
N ASP A 9 15.09 17.43 23.98
CA ASP A 9 15.55 16.14 24.47
C ASP A 9 14.44 15.11 24.30
N TYR A 10 14.72 14.06 23.53
CA TYR A 10 13.87 12.88 23.46
C TYR A 10 14.33 11.90 24.54
N ASP A 11 13.45 11.62 25.48
CA ASP A 11 13.64 10.65 26.55
C ASP A 11 13.70 9.23 25.95
N LEU A 12 14.88 8.61 25.98
CA LEU A 12 15.18 7.30 25.39
C LEU A 12 14.92 6.13 26.34
N ASP A 13 14.38 6.37 27.54
CA ASP A 13 14.25 5.35 28.57
C ASP A 13 12.98 4.47 28.47
N ALA A 14 12.09 4.73 27.51
CA ALA A 14 10.84 3.97 27.35
C ALA A 14 10.99 2.54 26.78
N PHE A 15 12.20 2.07 26.48
CA PHE A 15 12.45 0.76 25.84
C PHE A 15 13.05 -0.31 26.76
N ARG A 16 13.28 -0.02 28.04
CA ARG A 16 13.93 -0.98 28.96
C ARG A 16 12.99 -2.01 29.61
N ASP A 17 11.67 -1.85 29.48
CA ASP A 17 10.68 -2.69 30.19
C ASP A 17 10.02 -3.79 29.34
N ILE A 18 10.50 -4.05 28.12
CA ILE A 18 9.95 -5.14 27.30
C ILE A 18 10.49 -6.48 27.80
N LYS A 19 9.69 -7.20 28.60
CA LYS A 19 9.99 -8.56 29.02
C LYS A 19 10.03 -9.51 27.80
N PRO A 20 11.04 -10.39 27.68
CA PRO A 20 11.09 -11.38 26.61
C PRO A 20 9.93 -12.37 26.74
N PHE A 21 9.34 -12.71 25.60
CA PHE A 21 8.26 -13.70 25.47
C PHE A 21 8.74 -15.08 25.95
N GLN A 22 8.08 -15.64 26.96
CA GLN A 22 8.35 -17.01 27.43
C GLN A 22 7.47 -18.01 26.67
N LEU A 23 8.11 -18.93 25.95
CA LEU A 23 7.45 -20.08 25.33
C LEU A 23 6.91 -21.02 26.42
N PRO A 24 5.65 -21.51 26.33
CA PRO A 24 5.13 -22.48 27.27
C PRO A 24 5.89 -23.81 27.15
N LYS A 25 6.36 -24.33 28.30
CA LYS A 25 6.99 -25.65 28.38
C LYS A 25 5.93 -26.72 28.19
N SER A 26 5.78 -27.20 26.95
CA SER A 26 5.04 -28.42 26.66
C SER A 26 5.82 -29.63 27.17
N LYS A 27 5.27 -30.32 28.18
CA LYS A 27 5.65 -31.69 28.54
C LYS A 27 4.93 -32.61 27.56
N ASP A 28 5.58 -33.03 26.49
CA ASP A 28 5.24 -34.22 25.71
C ASP A 28 6.30 -34.38 24.61
N CYS A 29 7.45 -34.94 24.97
CA CYS A 29 8.47 -35.36 24.00
C CYS A 29 9.11 -36.70 24.39
N ASP A 30 8.33 -37.64 24.90
CA ASP A 30 8.78 -39.03 25.10
C ASP A 30 8.12 -39.95 24.06
N ARG A 31 8.54 -39.84 22.78
CA ARG A 31 8.20 -40.87 21.78
C ARG A 31 9.12 -40.94 20.56
N TYR A 32 10.44 -40.89 20.75
CA TYR A 32 11.40 -41.36 19.73
C TYR A 32 12.64 -41.91 20.42
N ASN A 33 12.58 -43.15 20.90
CA ASN A 33 13.71 -43.86 21.51
C ASN A 33 13.89 -45.25 20.90
N ASP A 34 13.91 -45.35 19.57
CA ASP A 34 14.31 -46.60 18.89
C ASP A 34 15.05 -46.30 17.58
N LEU A 35 16.28 -45.78 17.69
CA LEU A 35 17.26 -45.81 16.60
C LEU A 35 18.56 -46.47 17.10
N PRO A 36 19.17 -47.38 16.29
CA PRO A 36 20.26 -48.24 16.73
C PRO A 36 21.56 -47.47 17.05
N THR A 37 22.18 -47.89 18.15
CA THR A 37 23.33 -47.28 18.86
C THR A 37 24.69 -47.53 18.20
N SER A 38 24.80 -47.48 16.87
CA SER A 38 26.08 -47.70 16.18
C SER A 38 26.34 -46.65 15.11
N GLY A 39 26.95 -45.55 15.52
CA GLY A 39 27.40 -44.49 14.61
C GLY A 39 27.49 -43.10 15.23
N PHE A 40 27.88 -42.97 16.51
CA PHE A 40 28.14 -41.65 17.07
C PHE A 40 29.47 -41.10 16.53
N LEU A 41 29.37 -40.21 15.56
CA LEU A 41 30.43 -39.27 15.20
C LEU A 41 30.81 -38.45 16.43
N ASN A 42 32.09 -38.47 16.79
CA ASN A 42 32.65 -37.71 17.91
C ASN A 42 32.59 -36.20 17.60
N TRP A 43 31.54 -35.52 18.05
CA TRP A 43 31.31 -34.07 17.84
C TRP A 43 32.38 -33.18 18.50
N ALA A 44 33.18 -33.69 19.44
CA ALA A 44 34.24 -32.91 20.09
C ALA A 44 35.46 -32.63 19.17
N ALA A 45 35.58 -33.34 18.04
CA ALA A 45 36.64 -33.10 17.05
C ALA A 45 36.34 -31.92 16.09
N CYS A 46 35.12 -31.38 16.10
CA CYS A 46 34.72 -30.22 15.30
C CYS A 46 34.83 -28.91 16.09
N SER A 47 35.90 -28.74 16.86
CA SER A 47 36.14 -27.54 17.66
C SER A 47 37.04 -26.53 16.94
N GLN A 48 36.72 -26.23 15.67
CA GLN A 48 37.09 -24.96 15.04
C GLN A 48 35.97 -24.55 14.06
N PRO A 49 35.28 -23.41 14.27
CA PRO A 49 34.48 -22.83 13.18
C PRO A 49 35.45 -22.51 12.02
N PRO A 50 35.08 -22.80 10.76
CA PRO A 50 35.91 -22.39 9.62
C PRO A 50 36.16 -20.89 9.73
N ARG A 51 37.42 -20.48 9.54
CA ARG A 51 37.77 -19.06 9.55
C ARG A 51 36.89 -18.36 8.51
N TYR A 52 36.33 -17.22 8.89
CA TYR A 52 35.38 -16.40 8.11
C TYR A 52 35.88 -15.94 6.72
N ILE A 53 37.08 -16.37 6.31
CA ILE A 53 37.79 -15.96 5.10
C ILE A 53 37.47 -16.90 3.91
N ASP A 54 37.00 -18.13 4.16
CA ASP A 54 36.73 -19.12 3.10
C ASP A 54 35.24 -19.34 2.78
N MET A 55 34.33 -18.50 3.30
CA MET A 55 32.96 -18.51 2.79
C MET A 55 32.93 -17.76 1.45
N PRO A 56 32.42 -18.36 0.35
CA PRO A 56 32.07 -17.58 -0.82
C PRO A 56 31.14 -16.44 -0.37
N PRO A 57 31.32 -15.22 -0.87
CA PRO A 57 30.49 -14.10 -0.46
C PRO A 57 29.02 -14.52 -0.59
N PRO A 58 28.16 -14.22 0.40
CA PRO A 58 26.74 -14.52 0.28
C PRO A 58 26.31 -13.92 -1.05
N LEU A 59 25.76 -14.76 -1.94
CA LEU A 59 25.31 -14.36 -3.26
C LEU A 59 24.57 -13.04 -3.08
N GLN A 60 25.21 -11.93 -3.46
CA GLN A 60 24.58 -10.64 -3.39
C GLN A 60 23.36 -10.81 -4.26
N ARG A 61 22.18 -10.72 -3.65
CA ARG A 61 20.90 -10.77 -4.34
C ARG A 61 21.06 -9.80 -5.50
N ILE A 62 21.17 -10.34 -6.72
CA ILE A 62 21.21 -9.53 -7.92
C ILE A 62 19.91 -8.73 -7.85
N HIS A 63 20.01 -7.45 -7.49
CA HIS A 63 18.92 -6.53 -7.69
C HIS A 63 18.82 -6.43 -9.21
N THR A 64 18.01 -7.30 -9.81
CA THR A 64 17.56 -7.10 -11.18
C THR A 64 16.90 -5.73 -11.17
N ASN A 65 17.55 -4.78 -11.84
CA ASN A 65 17.11 -3.40 -11.93
C ASN A 65 15.84 -3.42 -12.78
N THR A 66 14.73 -3.79 -12.14
CA THR A 66 13.46 -4.05 -12.81
C THR A 66 12.91 -2.67 -13.14
N THR A 67 12.91 -2.31 -14.42
CA THR A 67 12.46 -0.98 -14.83
C THR A 67 10.95 -0.98 -14.95
N GLU A 68 10.29 -0.83 -13.80
CA GLU A 68 8.84 -0.70 -13.71
C GLU A 68 8.42 0.76 -13.71
N GLU A 69 7.43 1.09 -14.53
CA GLU A 69 6.85 2.43 -14.60
C GLU A 69 5.33 2.32 -14.50
N VAL A 70 4.72 3.17 -13.68
CA VAL A 70 3.26 3.31 -13.59
C VAL A 70 2.90 4.76 -13.89
N VAL A 71 2.08 4.95 -14.93
CA VAL A 71 1.63 6.28 -15.38
C VAL A 71 0.12 6.40 -15.18
N PHE A 72 -0.31 7.50 -14.58
CA PHE A 72 -1.73 7.85 -14.41
C PHE A 72 -2.10 8.97 -15.40
N PHE A 73 -3.02 8.71 -16.33
CA PHE A 73 -3.20 9.60 -17.49
C PHE A 73 -4.12 10.80 -17.24
N ASN A 74 -5.27 10.58 -16.60
CA ASN A 74 -6.38 11.54 -16.58
C ASN A 74 -6.87 11.82 -15.14
N VAL A 75 -5.94 11.89 -14.19
CA VAL A 75 -6.24 12.29 -12.81
C VAL A 75 -6.63 13.77 -12.80
N GLN A 76 -7.87 14.05 -12.43
CA GLN A 76 -8.38 15.41 -12.33
C GLN A 76 -7.95 16.03 -11.00
N LYS A 77 -7.69 17.34 -10.99
CA LYS A 77 -7.39 18.07 -9.74
C LYS A 77 -8.57 18.07 -8.76
N CYS A 78 -9.80 17.96 -9.27
CA CYS A 78 -11.01 17.97 -8.47
C CYS A 78 -12.06 17.02 -9.06
N TYR A 79 -12.65 16.19 -8.21
CA TYR A 79 -13.81 15.35 -8.53
C TYR A 79 -15.03 15.78 -7.72
N GLU A 80 -16.20 15.66 -8.32
CA GLU A 80 -17.47 16.00 -7.68
C GLU A 80 -18.16 14.78 -7.09
N LYS A 81 -18.57 14.91 -5.83
CA LYS A 81 -19.44 13.98 -5.14
C LYS A 81 -20.88 14.47 -5.26
N VAL A 82 -21.72 13.65 -5.87
CA VAL A 82 -23.12 13.96 -6.17
C VAL A 82 -24.02 13.10 -5.29
N GLN A 83 -25.08 13.69 -4.78
CA GLN A 83 -26.15 12.96 -4.13
C GLN A 83 -27.21 12.57 -5.17
N CYS A 84 -27.39 11.27 -5.38
CA CYS A 84 -28.46 10.72 -6.21
C CYS A 84 -29.52 10.11 -5.29
N ARG A 85 -30.77 10.60 -5.38
CA ARG A 85 -31.92 9.98 -4.69
C ARG A 85 -32.72 9.17 -5.70
N LYS A 86 -32.82 7.84 -5.50
CA LYS A 86 -33.67 6.94 -6.30
C LYS A 86 -34.41 5.99 -5.36
N ASN A 87 -35.71 5.80 -5.56
CA ASN A 87 -36.56 4.89 -4.76
C ASN A 87 -36.45 5.12 -3.24
N LYS A 88 -36.57 6.38 -2.78
CA LYS A 88 -36.38 6.79 -1.37
C LYS A 88 -34.99 6.46 -0.77
N LYS A 89 -34.06 5.92 -1.56
CA LYS A 89 -32.67 5.66 -1.14
C LYS A 89 -31.77 6.77 -1.68
N SER A 90 -31.06 7.43 -0.78
CA SER A 90 -30.03 8.40 -1.10
C SER A 90 -28.69 7.69 -1.24
N LYS A 91 -28.08 7.73 -2.43
CA LYS A 91 -26.71 7.27 -2.68
C LYS A 91 -25.82 8.46 -2.99
N GLN A 92 -24.61 8.43 -2.46
CA GLN A 92 -23.59 9.42 -2.74
C GLN A 92 -22.61 8.78 -3.73
N ARG A 93 -22.31 9.46 -4.83
CA ARG A 93 -21.54 8.91 -5.97
C ARG A 93 -20.45 9.90 -6.38
N VAL A 94 -19.33 9.41 -6.89
CA VAL A 94 -18.28 10.26 -7.47
C VAL A 94 -18.50 10.33 -8.98
N GLN A 95 -18.64 11.53 -9.54
CA GLN A 95 -18.95 11.72 -10.96
C GLN A 95 -17.68 11.76 -11.83
N GLY A 96 -17.71 11.11 -13.00
CA GLY A 96 -16.64 11.20 -14.00
C GLY A 96 -15.30 10.65 -13.50
N ALA A 97 -15.35 9.61 -12.67
CA ALA A 97 -14.26 9.21 -11.79
C ALA A 97 -13.46 7.99 -12.28
N THR A 98 -13.51 7.74 -13.60
CA THR A 98 -12.68 6.71 -14.25
C THR A 98 -11.30 7.25 -14.55
N ILE A 99 -10.29 6.58 -14.04
CA ILE A 99 -8.88 6.94 -14.18
C ILE A 99 -8.17 5.83 -14.96
N ASN A 100 -7.56 6.21 -16.08
CA ASN A 100 -6.79 5.33 -16.94
C ASN A 100 -5.33 5.37 -16.51
N MET A 101 -4.68 4.21 -16.59
CA MET A 101 -3.28 4.04 -16.20
C MET A 101 -2.58 3.04 -17.12
N ARG A 102 -1.26 3.22 -17.25
CA ARG A 102 -0.35 2.29 -17.91
C ARG A 102 0.62 1.75 -16.90
N VAL A 103 0.89 0.46 -16.98
CA VAL A 103 1.98 -0.20 -16.29
C VAL A 103 2.92 -0.79 -17.32
N THR A 104 4.18 -0.35 -17.28
CA THR A 104 5.26 -0.85 -18.13
C THR A 104 6.15 -1.73 -17.28
N THR A 105 6.25 -3.01 -17.63
CA THR A 105 7.04 -4.00 -16.90
C THR A 105 7.72 -4.98 -17.85
N ASP A 106 8.87 -5.48 -17.45
CA ASP A 106 9.62 -6.49 -18.22
C ASP A 106 8.99 -7.89 -18.12
N THR A 107 8.10 -8.12 -17.14
CA THR A 107 7.41 -9.41 -16.94
C THR A 107 5.91 -9.22 -16.67
N PRO A 108 5.06 -10.20 -17.06
CA PRO A 108 3.63 -10.14 -16.80
C PRO A 108 3.34 -10.02 -15.31
N SER A 109 2.77 -8.90 -14.92
CA SER A 109 2.49 -8.58 -13.52
C SER A 109 1.04 -8.19 -13.32
N LYS A 110 0.49 -8.51 -12.15
CA LYS A 110 -0.83 -8.03 -11.74
C LYS A 110 -0.67 -6.64 -11.13
N VAL A 111 -1.65 -5.77 -11.31
CA VAL A 111 -1.67 -4.45 -10.66
C VAL A 111 -2.69 -4.42 -9.54
N GLU A 112 -2.31 -3.89 -8.40
CA GLU A 112 -3.22 -3.55 -7.31
C GLU A 112 -3.27 -2.04 -7.12
N VAL A 113 -4.48 -1.48 -7.13
CA VAL A 113 -4.69 -0.04 -7.00
C VAL A 113 -5.54 0.24 -5.78
N TYR A 114 -5.17 1.28 -5.06
CA TYR A 114 -5.82 1.71 -3.83
C TYR A 114 -6.14 3.20 -3.93
N VAL A 115 -7.23 3.62 -3.32
CA VAL A 115 -7.48 5.01 -2.98
C VAL A 115 -7.17 5.23 -1.51
N GLU A 116 -6.51 6.35 -1.22
CA GLU A 116 -6.13 6.71 0.14
C GLU A 116 -6.33 8.21 0.31
N ARG A 117 -6.88 8.61 1.47
CA ARG A 117 -6.86 10.03 1.85
C ARG A 117 -5.43 10.41 2.19
N LEU A 118 -4.96 11.55 1.70
CA LEU A 118 -3.59 12.01 1.97
C LEU A 118 -3.30 11.94 3.48
N PRO A 119 -2.15 11.41 3.93
CA PRO A 119 -1.89 11.20 5.36
C PRO A 119 -2.12 12.45 6.22
N LYS A 120 -1.68 13.62 5.75
CA LYS A 120 -1.93 14.91 6.42
C LYS A 120 -3.43 15.24 6.52
N ALA A 121 -4.19 14.97 5.46
CA ALA A 121 -5.63 15.20 5.41
C ALA A 121 -6.41 14.18 6.28
N ALA A 122 -5.92 12.94 6.39
CA ALA A 122 -6.47 11.90 7.23
C ALA A 122 -6.37 12.25 8.72
N VAL A 123 -5.20 12.72 9.17
CA VAL A 123 -5.00 13.20 10.54
C VAL A 123 -5.98 14.34 10.87
N LEU A 124 -6.13 15.32 9.97
CA LEU A 124 -7.04 16.45 10.18
C LEU A 124 -8.53 16.06 10.23
N CYS A 125 -8.89 14.92 9.62
CA CYS A 125 -10.27 14.41 9.58
C CYS A 125 -10.57 13.36 10.65
N GLY A 126 -9.54 12.84 11.34
CA GLY A 126 -9.66 11.59 12.11
C GLY A 126 -10.05 10.40 11.22
N ASP A 127 -9.57 10.36 9.97
CA ASP A 127 -9.86 9.28 9.03
C ASP A 127 -8.94 8.07 9.28
N SER A 128 -9.54 6.91 9.53
CA SER A 128 -8.86 5.65 9.79
C SER A 128 -9.01 4.62 8.67
N ASN A 129 -9.54 5.01 7.51
CA ASN A 129 -9.75 4.09 6.39
C ASN A 129 -8.45 3.52 5.80
N GLY A 130 -7.35 4.27 5.86
CA GLY A 130 -6.10 3.90 5.21
C GLY A 130 -6.26 3.69 3.69
N ARG A 131 -5.61 2.64 3.18
CA ARG A 131 -5.68 2.25 1.76
C ARG A 131 -6.89 1.38 1.51
N VAL A 132 -7.78 1.85 0.63
CA VAL A 132 -8.98 1.13 0.25
C VAL A 132 -8.81 0.59 -1.17
N PRO A 133 -8.94 -0.73 -1.40
CA PRO A 133 -8.70 -1.32 -2.70
C PRO A 133 -9.74 -0.86 -3.73
N LEU A 134 -9.28 -0.56 -4.93
CA LEU A 134 -10.08 -0.36 -6.13
C LEU A 134 -9.94 -1.57 -7.04
N LYS A 135 -10.98 -1.88 -7.81
CA LYS A 135 -10.96 -2.98 -8.76
C LYS A 135 -10.45 -2.47 -10.13
N PRO A 136 -9.21 -2.78 -10.54
CA PRO A 136 -8.75 -2.46 -11.89
C PRO A 136 -9.52 -3.27 -12.93
N LYS A 137 -9.87 -2.62 -14.03
CA LYS A 137 -10.40 -3.22 -15.24
C LYS A 137 -9.28 -3.20 -16.27
N MET A 138 -8.86 -4.39 -16.69
CA MET A 138 -7.88 -4.51 -17.77
C MET A 138 -8.56 -4.13 -19.08
N GLU A 139 -7.97 -3.21 -19.82
CA GLU A 139 -8.53 -2.75 -21.09
C GLU A 139 -7.76 -3.35 -22.25
N ASN A 140 -6.43 -3.18 -22.27
CA ASN A 140 -5.58 -3.63 -23.36
C ASN A 140 -4.19 -4.03 -22.85
N VAL A 141 -3.51 -4.87 -23.63
CA VAL A 141 -2.12 -5.26 -23.42
C VAL A 141 -1.38 -5.09 -24.73
N MET A 142 -0.28 -4.35 -24.70
CA MET A 142 0.62 -4.12 -25.83
C MET A 142 2.03 -4.62 -25.48
N TYR A 143 2.75 -5.10 -26.49
CA TYR A 143 4.15 -5.48 -26.38
C TYR A 143 5.00 -4.48 -27.14
N SER A 144 6.19 -4.17 -26.62
CA SER A 144 7.17 -3.40 -27.38
C SER A 144 7.64 -4.19 -28.61
N ASP A 145 8.13 -3.48 -29.63
CA ASP A 145 8.57 -4.07 -30.90
C ASP A 145 9.63 -5.18 -30.73
N ASN A 146 10.36 -5.16 -29.61
CA ASN A 146 11.40 -6.13 -29.27
C ASN A 146 10.94 -7.20 -28.27
N TYR A 147 9.65 -7.26 -27.90
CA TYR A 147 9.04 -8.17 -26.90
C TYR A 147 9.66 -8.14 -25.48
N GLN A 148 10.57 -7.20 -25.22
CA GLN A 148 11.26 -7.08 -23.94
C GLN A 148 10.42 -6.33 -22.89
N ARG A 149 9.44 -5.52 -23.32
CA ARG A 149 8.57 -4.75 -22.43
C ARG A 149 7.12 -4.95 -22.77
N GLN A 150 6.31 -5.04 -21.72
CA GLN A 150 4.88 -5.16 -21.82
C GLN A 150 4.23 -3.89 -21.23
N ASP A 151 3.43 -3.23 -22.05
CA ASP A 151 2.59 -2.10 -21.65
C ASP A 151 1.17 -2.61 -21.41
N GLN A 152 0.73 -2.55 -20.17
CA GLN A 152 -0.61 -2.96 -19.78
C GLN A 152 -1.44 -1.73 -19.43
N TYR A 153 -2.60 -1.59 -20.08
CA TYR A 153 -3.52 -0.48 -19.88
C TYR A 153 -4.69 -0.93 -19.03
N PHE A 154 -4.94 -0.16 -17.97
CA PHE A 154 -6.03 -0.41 -17.03
C PHE A 154 -6.84 0.85 -16.80
N SER A 155 -8.08 0.67 -16.35
CA SER A 155 -8.85 1.72 -15.73
C SER A 155 -9.32 1.33 -14.33
N VAL A 156 -9.41 2.33 -13.46
CA VAL A 156 -10.03 2.22 -12.13
C VAL A 156 -11.13 3.24 -12.00
N ASP A 157 -12.18 2.90 -11.25
CA ASP A 157 -13.32 3.78 -11.02
C ASP A 157 -13.40 4.14 -9.53
N LEU A 158 -13.23 5.41 -9.18
CA LEU A 158 -13.36 5.87 -7.79
C LEU A 158 -14.78 5.64 -7.24
N ASP A 159 -15.81 5.60 -8.09
CA ASP A 159 -17.19 5.36 -7.68
C ASP A 159 -17.48 3.88 -7.38
N SER A 160 -16.53 2.99 -7.68
CA SER A 160 -16.67 1.55 -7.43
C SER A 160 -16.63 1.16 -5.95
N VAL A 161 -16.07 2.01 -5.09
CA VAL A 161 -15.98 1.79 -3.64
C VAL A 161 -16.63 2.94 -2.89
N TYR A 162 -17.39 2.65 -1.85
CA TYR A 162 -18.05 3.69 -1.05
C TYR A 162 -17.84 3.49 0.46
N HIS A 163 -17.85 2.25 0.91
CA HIS A 163 -17.48 1.87 2.27
C HIS A 163 -16.20 1.05 2.23
N ASN A 164 -15.36 1.22 3.23
CA ASN A 164 -14.22 0.34 3.45
C ASN A 164 -14.76 -1.06 3.81
N PRO A 165 -14.35 -2.12 3.10
CA PRO A 165 -14.86 -3.47 3.33
C PRO A 165 -14.51 -4.03 4.71
N LEU A 166 -13.44 -3.53 5.34
CA LEU A 166 -12.98 -4.00 6.65
C LEU A 166 -13.68 -3.28 7.80
N THR A 167 -13.83 -1.95 7.70
CA THR A 167 -14.33 -1.12 8.80
C THR A 167 -15.76 -0.66 8.63
N GLY A 168 -16.35 -0.83 7.43
CA GLY A 168 -17.65 -0.27 7.05
C GLY A 168 -17.68 1.26 6.95
N SER A 169 -16.56 1.94 7.23
CA SER A 169 -16.50 3.40 7.25
C SER A 169 -16.61 3.99 5.85
N PRO A 170 -17.29 5.15 5.68
CA PRO A 170 -17.41 5.80 4.39
C PRO A 170 -16.05 6.33 3.91
N VAL A 171 -15.59 5.85 2.77
CA VAL A 171 -14.27 6.20 2.17
C VAL A 171 -14.20 7.69 1.85
N TYR A 172 -15.25 8.20 1.19
CA TYR A 172 -15.33 9.57 0.71
C TYR A 172 -16.17 10.49 1.60
N LYS A 173 -16.06 10.32 2.93
CA LYS A 173 -16.68 11.26 3.87
C LYS A 173 -16.00 12.63 3.73
N LEU A 174 -16.75 13.65 3.32
CA LEU A 174 -16.20 14.98 3.11
C LEU A 174 -16.31 15.82 4.38
N SER A 175 -15.24 16.53 4.72
CA SER A 175 -15.26 17.61 5.70
C SER A 175 -15.81 18.89 5.07
N THR A 176 -16.65 19.60 5.80
CA THR A 176 -17.10 20.96 5.47
C THR A 176 -16.14 22.03 5.97
N VAL A 177 -15.43 21.75 7.08
CA VAL A 177 -14.40 22.63 7.64
C VAL A 177 -13.07 22.37 6.93
N ASP A 178 -12.40 23.43 6.49
CA ASP A 178 -11.09 23.39 5.81
C ASP A 178 -11.05 22.32 4.69
N SER A 179 -12.10 22.31 3.86
CA SER A 179 -12.35 21.23 2.89
C SER A 179 -11.20 21.04 1.89
N ASP A 180 -10.51 22.11 1.52
CA ASP A 180 -9.43 22.08 0.53
C ASP A 180 -8.16 21.36 1.04
N ARG A 181 -7.95 21.33 2.36
CA ARG A 181 -6.86 20.58 2.99
C ARG A 181 -7.32 19.20 3.46
N ARG A 182 -8.57 19.09 3.92
CA ARG A 182 -9.13 17.87 4.52
C ARG A 182 -9.65 16.84 3.53
N ASN A 183 -10.11 17.25 2.34
CA ASN A 183 -10.71 16.35 1.35
C ASN A 183 -9.75 15.95 0.21
N ARG A 184 -8.45 15.84 0.51
CA ARG A 184 -7.43 15.44 -0.47
C ARG A 184 -7.16 13.95 -0.44
N PHE A 185 -7.09 13.35 -1.62
CA PHE A 185 -6.88 11.93 -1.83
C PHE A 185 -5.85 11.73 -2.95
N TRP A 186 -5.32 10.52 -3.04
CA TRP A 186 -4.47 10.08 -4.14
C TRP A 186 -4.76 8.62 -4.46
N LEU A 187 -4.26 8.18 -5.60
CA LEU A 187 -4.16 6.76 -5.92
C LEU A 187 -2.77 6.25 -5.52
N VAL A 188 -2.75 5.01 -5.06
CA VAL A 188 -1.54 4.24 -4.79
C VAL A 188 -1.61 2.95 -5.58
N ALA A 189 -0.64 2.70 -6.45
CA ALA A 189 -0.55 1.48 -7.23
C ALA A 189 0.66 0.63 -6.83
N TYR A 190 0.50 -0.68 -6.90
CA TYR A 190 1.54 -1.68 -6.73
C TYR A 190 1.55 -2.62 -7.92
N VAL A 191 2.74 -2.89 -8.44
CA VAL A 191 2.99 -4.01 -9.32
C VAL A 191 3.20 -5.25 -8.46
N VAL A 192 2.44 -6.30 -8.72
CA VAL A 192 2.51 -7.59 -8.04
C VAL A 192 3.12 -8.60 -9.00
N TYR A 193 4.34 -9.02 -8.71
CA TYR A 193 5.07 -9.98 -9.53
C TYR A 193 4.53 -11.41 -9.34
N ALA A 194 4.94 -12.32 -10.23
CA ALA A 194 4.53 -13.73 -10.18
C ALA A 194 4.85 -14.45 -8.85
N ASN A 195 5.89 -13.99 -8.12
CA ASN A 195 6.24 -14.50 -6.78
C ASN A 195 5.38 -13.91 -5.65
N GLY A 196 4.36 -13.11 -5.95
CA GLY A 196 3.48 -12.44 -4.99
C GLY A 196 4.09 -11.22 -4.29
N ARG A 197 5.37 -10.90 -4.55
CA ARG A 197 6.02 -9.70 -4.01
C ARG A 197 5.43 -8.45 -4.66
N LYS A 198 5.24 -7.41 -3.86
CA LYS A 198 4.83 -6.08 -4.32
C LYS A 198 6.03 -5.20 -4.59
N SER A 199 5.92 -4.36 -5.61
CA SER A 199 6.82 -3.23 -5.88
C SER A 199 6.82 -2.20 -4.75
N GLN A 200 7.63 -1.16 -4.91
CA GLN A 200 7.40 0.09 -4.20
C GLN A 200 6.07 0.74 -4.65
N PRO A 201 5.43 1.56 -3.80
CA PRO A 201 4.21 2.26 -4.18
C PRO A 201 4.45 3.35 -5.22
N PHE A 202 3.59 3.37 -6.24
CA PHE A 202 3.49 4.46 -7.20
C PHE A 202 2.30 5.35 -6.83
N TYR A 203 2.53 6.65 -6.71
CA TYR A 203 1.52 7.61 -6.29
C TYR A 203 1.05 8.45 -7.48
N SER A 204 -0.26 8.68 -7.57
CA SER A 204 -0.76 9.73 -8.45
C SER A 204 -0.53 11.11 -7.86
N GLU A 205 -0.72 12.14 -8.68
CA GLU A 205 -0.94 13.49 -8.16
C GLU A 205 -2.14 13.52 -7.20
N PRO A 206 -2.06 14.29 -6.10
CA PRO A 206 -3.17 14.47 -5.19
C PRO A 206 -4.35 15.19 -5.87
N PHE A 207 -5.55 14.72 -5.59
CA PHE A 207 -6.79 15.32 -6.06
C PHE A 207 -7.74 15.65 -4.92
N LEU A 208 -8.66 16.58 -5.18
CA LEU A 208 -9.64 17.06 -4.22
C LEU A 208 -11.01 16.45 -4.51
N LEU A 209 -11.75 16.07 -3.46
CA LEU A 209 -13.16 15.72 -3.58
C LEU A 209 -14.03 16.83 -2.99
N LYS A 210 -14.99 17.30 -3.78
CA LYS A 210 -15.94 18.35 -3.39
C LYS A 210 -17.37 17.87 -3.58
N SER A 211 -18.28 18.30 -2.71
CA SER A 211 -19.71 18.14 -2.97
C SER A 211 -20.09 18.98 -4.17
N LYS A 212 -20.84 18.40 -5.12
CA LYS A 212 -21.44 19.17 -6.20
C LYS A 212 -22.36 20.22 -5.60
N ARG A 213 -22.09 21.49 -5.86
CA ARG A 213 -23.00 22.56 -5.44
C ARG A 213 -24.25 22.44 -6.29
N SER A 214 -25.42 22.34 -5.67
CA SER A 214 -26.66 22.53 -6.41
C SER A 214 -26.65 23.99 -6.88
N CYS A 215 -26.51 24.23 -8.18
CA CYS A 215 -26.82 25.51 -8.76
C CYS A 215 -28.33 25.72 -8.59
N LYS A 216 -28.75 26.24 -7.43
CA LYS A 216 -30.01 26.97 -7.37
C LYS A 216 -29.68 28.30 -8.02
N VAL A 217 -29.97 28.41 -9.32
CA VAL A 217 -30.16 29.73 -9.92
C VAL A 217 -31.27 30.36 -9.08
N SER A 218 -30.92 31.38 -8.30
CA SER A 218 -31.90 32.20 -7.62
C SER A 218 -32.72 32.88 -8.71
N PRO A 219 -34.04 32.65 -8.83
CA PRO A 219 -34.86 33.44 -9.73
C PRO A 219 -35.19 34.74 -8.99
N TYR A 220 -34.22 35.65 -8.93
CA TYR A 220 -34.43 37.04 -8.56
C TYR A 220 -33.51 37.91 -9.40
#